data_AF-A0A2R6F406-F1
#
_entry.id   AF-A0A2R6F406-F1
#
_cell.length_a   1.000
_cell.length_b   1.000
_cell.length_c   1.000
_cell.angle_alpha   90.00
_cell.angle_beta   90.00
_cell.angle_gamma   90.00
#
_symmetry.space_group_name_H-M   'P 1'
#
loop_
_entity.id
_entity.type
_entity.pdbx_description
1 polymer ?
#
loop_
_entity_poly.entity_id
_entity_poly.type
_entity_poly.pdbx_seq_one_letter_code
_entity_poly.pdbx_strand_id
1 'polypeptide(L)'
;MIGEERSRLAIGFALVLSVALAASVVSGVGISGLLAGSPVGGLGADGGSGGAAEPDAAGIGGGLSSTGGAGATPVAGCVTINEPGRYVLTRNLTDNQGTRTSQNCLWINASDVVLDGAGHRIDGIGVTDSVGVYVGSPTPIENVTVRNLTVSDWHKGVWHRGVRDSTLRDLTADDNAIGLGIENATGTRVINNAASENLIGVRVTRSTLAALSGNTVEDNYGTGIYAELTAVDLLGQQVTVGPPLDTDGDGGYEDVTGDREVGFYDAIALFGVVSADLTGVGDLHADQREMLDLDGDSDLDYGDVWMLL
;
A
#
# COMPACT_ATOMS: atom_id res chain seq x y z
N MET A 1 13.63 66.08 30.00
CA MET A 1 14.04 64.68 29.77
C MET A 1 14.30 64.08 31.16
N ILE A 2 13.30 63.84 32.02
CA ILE A 2 12.39 62.65 32.11
C ILE A 2 13.14 61.37 31.72
N GLY A 3 13.41 60.36 32.55
CA GLY A 3 13.00 60.05 33.92
C GLY A 3 13.01 58.51 34.08
N GLU A 4 13.59 58.02 35.17
CA GLU A 4 13.75 56.61 35.57
C GLU A 4 12.43 56.07 36.17
N GLU A 5 11.98 54.83 35.87
CA GLU A 5 11.16 54.04 36.81
C GLU A 5 11.11 52.53 36.51
N ARG A 6 11.12 51.76 37.61
CA ARG A 6 10.91 50.30 37.73
C ARG A 6 9.41 49.97 37.72
N SER A 7 9.00 48.72 37.43
CA SER A 7 8.02 47.90 38.18
C SER A 7 7.46 46.74 37.32
N ARG A 8 7.83 45.47 37.60
CA ARG A 8 6.98 44.38 38.16
C ARG A 8 5.70 44.03 37.38
N LEU A 9 5.60 42.79 36.88
CA LEU A 9 4.55 41.86 37.29
C LEU A 9 4.93 40.40 36.98
N ALA A 10 4.97 39.59 38.02
CA ALA A 10 4.90 38.14 37.97
C ALA A 10 3.43 37.72 37.96
N ILE A 11 3.04 36.87 37.01
CA ILE A 11 1.90 35.94 37.03
C ILE A 11 2.37 34.80 36.09
N GLY A 12 2.59 33.54 36.45
CA GLY A 12 2.01 32.77 37.53
C GLY A 12 0.78 32.01 37.05
N PHE A 13 0.94 31.05 36.12
CA PHE A 13 0.01 29.96 35.76
C PHE A 13 0.88 28.93 35.01
N ALA A 14 1.34 27.78 35.52
CA ALA A 14 0.60 26.75 36.24
C ALA A 14 -0.75 26.45 35.57
N LEU A 15 -0.70 25.88 34.36
CA LEU A 15 -1.81 25.18 33.73
C LEU A 15 -1.27 23.83 33.25
N VAL A 16 -1.07 22.89 34.16
CA VAL A 16 -1.87 21.65 34.19
C VAL A 16 -3.16 21.78 33.36
N LEU A 17 -3.13 21.27 32.13
CA LEU A 17 -4.31 20.90 31.36
C LEU A 17 -4.04 19.49 30.83
N SER A 18 -4.13 18.44 31.66
CA SER A 18 -5.37 17.65 31.80
C SER A 18 -6.29 17.74 30.58
N VAL A 19 -5.96 16.98 29.54
CA VAL A 19 -6.97 16.49 28.58
C VAL A 19 -7.15 15.00 28.84
N ALA A 20 -7.89 14.69 29.91
CA ALA A 20 -8.73 13.51 29.90
C ALA A 20 -9.91 13.85 28.99
N LEU A 21 -9.87 13.43 27.72
CA LEU A 21 -11.08 13.41 26.90
C LEU A 21 -11.61 11.99 26.84
N ALA A 22 -12.72 11.81 27.55
CA ALA A 22 -13.54 10.62 27.54
C ALA A 22 -14.06 10.35 26.11
N ALA A 23 -13.74 9.19 25.55
CA ALA A 23 -14.55 8.60 24.49
C ALA A 23 -15.79 7.98 25.15
N SER A 24 -16.84 8.78 25.26
CA SER A 24 -18.18 8.30 25.58
C SER A 24 -18.65 7.32 24.51
N VAL A 25 -18.88 6.09 24.94
CA VAL A 25 -19.67 5.06 24.27
C VAL A 25 -20.99 5.67 23.79
N VAL A 26 -21.18 5.76 22.48
CA VAL A 26 -22.53 5.81 21.89
C VAL A 26 -22.77 4.46 21.24
N SER A 27 -23.31 3.56 22.06
CA SER A 27 -24.09 2.42 21.62
C SER A 27 -25.38 2.93 20.96
N GLY A 28 -25.52 2.70 19.66
CA GLY A 28 -26.74 2.86 18.88
C GLY A 28 -27.18 1.50 18.33
N VAL A 29 -27.96 0.80 19.13
CA VAL A 29 -28.55 -0.52 18.90
C VAL A 29 -29.42 -0.54 17.63
N GLY A 30 -29.28 -1.62 16.87
CA GLY A 30 -30.23 -2.04 15.84
C GLY A 30 -30.32 -3.56 15.74
N ILE A 31 -30.65 -4.24 16.84
CA ILE A 31 -31.06 -5.64 16.80
C ILE A 31 -32.57 -5.70 16.54
N SER A 32 -32.97 -6.40 15.49
CA SER A 32 -34.21 -7.17 15.39
C SER A 32 -33.87 -8.30 14.40
N GLY A 33 -33.60 -9.51 14.87
CA GLY A 33 -34.60 -10.45 15.38
C GLY A 33 -34.78 -11.50 14.28
N LEU A 34 -33.99 -12.59 14.32
CA LEU A 34 -34.34 -13.87 14.94
C LEU A 34 -35.38 -14.67 14.14
N LEU A 35 -35.11 -15.98 14.08
CA LEU A 35 -35.94 -17.15 13.73
C LEU A 35 -35.45 -17.83 12.45
N ALA A 36 -35.22 -19.14 12.37
CA ALA A 36 -35.24 -20.25 13.31
C ALA A 36 -34.77 -21.50 12.54
N GLY A 37 -34.36 -22.56 13.25
CA GLY A 37 -34.57 -23.93 12.77
C GLY A 37 -33.32 -24.77 12.54
N SER A 38 -32.96 -25.53 13.56
CA SER A 38 -32.04 -26.68 13.58
C SER A 38 -32.62 -27.91 12.81
N PRO A 39 -32.13 -29.16 12.98
CA PRO A 39 -30.80 -29.75 12.75
C PRO A 39 -30.89 -31.08 11.91
N VAL A 40 -29.77 -31.84 11.89
CA VAL A 40 -29.65 -33.32 11.77
C VAL A 40 -29.29 -33.95 10.41
N GLY A 41 -28.25 -34.80 10.45
CA GLY A 41 -28.04 -35.97 9.60
C GLY A 41 -26.79 -35.86 8.72
N GLY A 42 -25.81 -36.75 8.72
CA GLY A 42 -25.65 -38.05 9.36
C GLY A 42 -24.34 -38.68 8.83
N LEU A 43 -23.65 -39.39 9.72
CA LEU A 43 -22.95 -40.66 9.55
C LEU A 43 -22.34 -41.04 8.18
N GLY A 44 -21.05 -41.40 8.20
CA GLY A 44 -20.45 -42.18 7.11
C GLY A 44 -18.94 -42.36 7.25
N ALA A 45 -18.51 -43.10 8.29
CA ALA A 45 -17.20 -43.72 8.30
C ALA A 45 -17.28 -45.00 7.46
N ASP A 46 -16.34 -45.22 6.54
CA ASP A 46 -15.89 -46.57 6.23
C ASP A 46 -14.45 -46.57 5.73
N GLY A 47 -13.64 -47.43 6.35
CA GLY A 47 -12.28 -47.73 5.95
C GLY A 47 -12.25 -48.86 4.91
N GLY A 48 -11.13 -49.02 4.23
CA GLY A 48 -10.98 -50.12 3.29
C GLY A 48 -9.68 -50.07 2.51
N SER A 49 -8.67 -50.76 3.04
CA SER A 49 -7.35 -51.01 2.50
C SER A 49 -7.33 -51.97 1.30
N GLY A 50 -6.36 -51.76 0.41
CA GLY A 50 -5.55 -52.85 -0.17
C GLY A 50 -5.91 -53.30 -1.59
N GLY A 51 -4.89 -53.36 -2.45
CA GLY A 51 -4.95 -54.12 -3.71
C GLY A 51 -4.05 -53.58 -4.81
N ALA A 52 -2.78 -53.97 -4.81
CA ALA A 52 -1.91 -53.88 -5.98
C ALA A 52 -2.23 -55.02 -6.96
N ALA A 53 -2.33 -54.71 -8.25
CA ALA A 53 -1.90 -55.55 -9.37
C ALA A 53 -2.15 -54.82 -10.71
N GLU A 54 -1.09 -54.67 -11.49
CA GLU A 54 -1.11 -54.27 -12.90
C GLU A 54 -1.75 -55.34 -13.79
N PRO A 55 -2.16 -54.93 -15.00
CA PRO A 55 -1.68 -55.66 -16.17
C PRO A 55 -1.16 -54.73 -17.28
N ASP A 56 0.02 -55.07 -17.80
CA ASP A 56 0.52 -54.60 -19.09
C ASP A 56 -0.45 -54.95 -20.22
N ALA A 57 -0.88 -53.95 -21.00
CA ALA A 57 -1.23 -54.11 -22.42
C ALA A 57 -1.25 -52.76 -23.13
N ALA A 58 -0.37 -52.63 -24.12
CA ALA A 58 -0.21 -51.50 -25.00
C ALA A 58 -1.48 -51.17 -25.81
N GLY A 59 -1.81 -49.86 -25.90
CA GLY A 59 -2.89 -49.35 -26.74
C GLY A 59 -2.81 -47.83 -26.88
N ILE A 60 -2.33 -47.39 -28.04
CA ILE A 60 -2.30 -46.02 -28.57
C ILE A 60 -3.59 -45.21 -28.32
N GLY A 61 -3.46 -43.97 -27.83
CA GLY A 61 -4.54 -42.98 -27.91
C GLY A 61 -4.53 -41.90 -26.83
N GLY A 62 -4.14 -40.69 -27.23
CA GLY A 62 -4.81 -39.43 -26.85
C GLY A 62 -4.95 -39.07 -25.37
N GLY A 63 -4.18 -38.06 -24.96
CA GLY A 63 -4.52 -37.24 -23.80
C GLY A 63 -3.59 -37.46 -22.62
N LEU A 64 -2.34 -37.03 -22.76
CA LEU A 64 -1.66 -36.47 -21.59
C LEU A 64 -2.52 -35.29 -21.14
N SER A 65 -3.33 -35.49 -20.09
CA SER A 65 -3.79 -34.41 -19.25
C SER A 65 -2.56 -33.80 -18.58
N SER A 66 -1.82 -32.98 -19.34
CA SER A 66 -1.00 -31.96 -18.72
C SER A 66 -1.99 -31.03 -18.04
N THR A 67 -2.04 -31.13 -16.71
CA THR A 67 -2.34 -29.99 -15.86
C THR A 67 -1.43 -28.86 -16.31
N GLY A 68 -1.90 -28.08 -17.28
CA GLY A 68 -1.14 -27.05 -17.95
C GLY A 68 -0.84 -25.99 -16.91
N GLY A 69 0.38 -26.02 -16.36
CA GLY A 69 1.03 -24.80 -15.96
C GLY A 69 0.99 -23.90 -17.19
N ALA A 70 0.05 -22.96 -17.19
CA ALA A 70 -0.18 -22.08 -18.32
C ALA A 70 1.16 -21.42 -18.67
N GLY A 71 1.66 -21.74 -19.86
CA GLY A 71 2.86 -21.09 -20.39
C GLY A 71 2.62 -19.57 -20.40
N ALA A 72 3.64 -18.81 -20.06
CA ALA A 72 3.50 -17.37 -20.01
C ALA A 72 3.23 -16.80 -21.41
N THR A 73 2.23 -15.92 -21.51
CA THR A 73 1.88 -15.23 -22.74
C THR A 73 2.92 -14.14 -23.03
N PRO A 74 3.63 -14.20 -24.17
CA PRO A 74 4.62 -13.18 -24.52
C PRO A 74 3.94 -11.87 -24.91
N VAL A 75 4.48 -10.75 -24.42
CA VAL A 75 4.02 -9.39 -24.72
C VAL A 75 5.17 -8.62 -25.38
N ALA A 76 4.97 -8.24 -26.64
CA ALA A 76 5.99 -7.56 -27.45
C ALA A 76 5.58 -6.13 -27.89
N GLY A 77 4.48 -5.61 -27.35
CA GLY A 77 3.90 -4.32 -27.70
C GLY A 77 2.89 -3.84 -26.65
N CYS A 78 2.44 -2.59 -26.81
CA CYS A 78 1.34 -2.03 -26.02
C CYS A 78 0.03 -2.75 -26.34
N VAL A 79 -0.59 -3.37 -25.34
CA VAL A 79 -1.77 -4.25 -25.49
C VAL A 79 -2.69 -4.13 -24.28
N THR A 80 -3.94 -4.56 -24.47
CA THR A 80 -4.88 -4.81 -23.36
C THR A 80 -4.78 -6.27 -22.93
N ILE A 81 -4.63 -6.49 -21.63
CA ILE A 81 -4.66 -7.78 -20.95
C ILE A 81 -6.01 -7.90 -20.25
N ASN A 82 -6.89 -8.72 -20.83
CA ASN A 82 -8.30 -8.87 -20.44
C ASN A 82 -8.68 -10.29 -20.05
N GLU A 83 -7.70 -11.17 -19.90
CA GLU A 83 -7.90 -12.54 -19.43
C GLU A 83 -6.90 -12.84 -18.30
N PRO A 84 -7.32 -13.60 -17.26
CA PRO A 84 -6.42 -14.11 -16.24
C PRO A 84 -5.21 -14.85 -16.83
N GLY A 85 -4.07 -14.77 -16.15
CA GLY A 85 -2.89 -15.51 -16.56
C GLY A 85 -1.56 -14.78 -16.35
N ARG A 86 -0.48 -15.42 -16.80
CA ARG A 86 0.87 -14.88 -16.71
C ARG A 86 1.30 -14.29 -18.04
N TYR A 87 1.73 -13.03 -18.02
CA TYR A 87 2.19 -12.27 -19.17
C TYR A 87 3.63 -11.83 -18.94
N VAL A 88 4.48 -11.97 -19.96
CA VAL A 88 5.91 -11.66 -19.85
C VAL A 88 6.32 -10.74 -21.00
N LEU A 89 6.93 -9.59 -20.68
CA LEU A 89 7.53 -8.76 -21.72
C LEU A 89 8.70 -9.50 -22.37
N THR A 90 8.79 -9.45 -23.70
CA THR A 90 9.88 -10.10 -24.44
C THR A 90 10.90 -9.11 -25.00
N ARG A 91 10.67 -7.82 -24.80
CA ARG A 91 11.50 -6.71 -25.29
C ARG A 91 11.10 -5.42 -24.59
N ASN A 92 11.97 -4.41 -24.70
CA ASN A 92 11.57 -3.04 -24.38
C ASN A 92 10.46 -2.58 -25.33
N LEU A 93 9.49 -1.88 -24.76
CA LEU A 93 8.40 -1.23 -25.46
C LEU A 93 8.73 0.27 -25.50
N THR A 94 8.88 0.83 -26.70
CA THR A 94 9.15 2.26 -26.86
C THR A 94 8.01 2.89 -27.65
N ASP A 95 7.38 3.89 -27.07
CA ASP A 95 6.26 4.59 -27.67
C ASP A 95 6.71 5.73 -28.59
N ASN A 96 7.36 5.35 -29.69
CA ASN A 96 7.87 6.29 -30.70
C ASN A 96 6.77 7.00 -31.50
N GLN A 97 5.50 6.63 -31.32
CA GLN A 97 4.37 7.14 -32.10
C GLN A 97 3.51 8.13 -31.29
N GLY A 98 3.75 8.22 -29.98
CA GLY A 98 3.01 9.04 -29.03
C GLY A 98 1.65 8.45 -28.69
N THR A 99 1.56 7.79 -27.54
CA THR A 99 0.31 7.59 -26.82
C THR A 99 -0.33 8.95 -26.70
N ARG A 100 -1.53 9.07 -27.28
CA ARG A 100 -2.29 10.30 -27.19
C ARG A 100 -2.72 10.50 -25.74
N THR A 101 -3.15 11.72 -25.43
CA THR A 101 -3.77 12.02 -24.13
C THR A 101 -4.81 10.96 -23.77
N SER A 102 -4.77 10.50 -22.52
CA SER A 102 -5.67 9.46 -21.97
C SER A 102 -5.53 8.07 -22.62
N GLN A 103 -4.37 7.75 -23.22
CA GLN A 103 -4.05 6.39 -23.69
C GLN A 103 -3.03 5.70 -22.77
N ASN A 104 -3.17 4.37 -22.68
CA ASN A 104 -2.29 3.50 -21.91
C ASN A 104 -1.45 2.66 -22.87
N CYS A 105 -0.20 2.36 -22.53
CA CYS A 105 0.55 1.34 -23.27
C CYS A 105 0.05 -0.07 -22.90
N LEU A 106 0.18 -0.46 -21.64
CA LEU A 106 -0.41 -1.69 -21.12
C LEU A 106 -1.66 -1.37 -20.31
N TRP A 107 -2.76 -2.05 -20.62
CA TRP A 107 -3.99 -1.97 -19.84
C TRP A 107 -4.38 -3.35 -19.33
N ILE A 108 -4.28 -3.56 -18.02
CA ILE A 108 -4.73 -4.77 -17.34
C ILE A 108 -6.14 -4.53 -16.78
N ASN A 109 -7.12 -5.27 -17.26
CA ASN A 109 -8.53 -5.13 -16.85
C ASN A 109 -9.19 -6.47 -16.46
N ALA A 110 -8.40 -7.46 -16.07
CA ALA A 110 -8.85 -8.74 -15.54
C ALA A 110 -8.18 -9.05 -14.18
N SER A 111 -8.86 -9.84 -13.35
CA SER A 111 -8.30 -10.40 -12.12
C SER A 111 -7.29 -11.53 -12.41
N ASP A 112 -6.53 -11.93 -11.39
CA ASP A 112 -5.60 -13.07 -11.45
C ASP A 112 -4.56 -12.94 -12.58
N VAL A 113 -4.02 -11.73 -12.73
CA VAL A 113 -3.01 -11.40 -13.75
C VAL A 113 -1.66 -11.22 -13.10
N VAL A 114 -0.63 -11.86 -13.67
CA VAL A 114 0.77 -11.57 -13.37
C VAL A 114 1.43 -10.98 -14.60
N LEU A 115 1.73 -9.69 -14.58
CA LEU A 115 2.60 -9.04 -15.55
C LEU A 115 4.04 -9.02 -15.02
N ASP A 116 4.94 -9.74 -15.68
CA ASP A 116 6.37 -9.78 -15.39
C ASP A 116 7.13 -9.13 -16.54
N GLY A 117 7.76 -7.98 -16.30
CA GLY A 117 8.51 -7.34 -17.38
C GLY A 117 9.85 -7.96 -17.69
N ALA A 118 10.31 -8.96 -16.93
CA ALA A 118 11.59 -9.63 -17.17
C ALA A 118 12.79 -8.65 -17.28
N GLY A 119 12.74 -7.51 -16.58
CA GLY A 119 13.75 -6.44 -16.62
C GLY A 119 13.65 -5.50 -17.82
N HIS A 120 12.59 -5.59 -18.63
CA HIS A 120 12.38 -4.71 -19.77
C HIS A 120 11.76 -3.36 -19.38
N ARG A 121 11.99 -2.38 -20.25
CA ARG A 121 11.49 -1.00 -20.11
C ARG A 121 10.23 -0.75 -20.94
N ILE A 122 9.30 0.01 -20.38
CA ILE A 122 8.15 0.61 -21.06
C ILE A 122 8.37 2.13 -21.07
N ASP A 123 8.75 2.64 -22.23
CA ASP A 123 9.28 3.98 -22.43
C ASP A 123 8.27 4.85 -23.18
N GLY A 124 7.89 5.96 -22.56
CA GLY A 124 6.94 6.95 -23.08
C GLY A 124 7.62 8.16 -23.73
N ILE A 125 6.91 9.29 -23.81
CA ILE A 125 7.43 10.57 -24.32
C ILE A 125 6.88 11.80 -23.55
N GLY A 126 6.35 11.59 -22.35
CA GLY A 126 5.86 12.64 -21.45
C GLY A 126 4.50 13.25 -21.82
N VAL A 127 3.64 12.54 -22.56
CA VAL A 127 2.31 13.08 -22.94
C VAL A 127 1.40 13.20 -21.71
N THR A 128 0.73 14.34 -21.54
CA THR A 128 -0.26 14.54 -20.47
C THR A 128 -1.31 13.43 -20.45
N ASP A 129 -1.60 12.93 -19.25
CA ASP A 129 -2.58 11.86 -19.00
C ASP A 129 -2.30 10.52 -19.69
N SER A 130 -1.09 10.29 -20.20
CA SER A 130 -0.65 8.97 -20.63
C SER A 130 -0.30 8.07 -19.43
N VAL A 131 -0.38 6.76 -19.65
CA VAL A 131 -0.05 5.76 -18.62
C VAL A 131 0.79 4.62 -19.20
N GLY A 132 1.91 4.29 -18.57
CA GLY A 132 2.75 3.15 -18.99
C GLY A 132 2.02 1.83 -18.75
N VAL A 133 1.67 1.58 -17.49
CA VAL A 133 0.87 0.42 -17.06
C VAL A 133 -0.35 0.89 -16.28
N TYR A 134 -1.54 0.73 -16.88
CA TYR A 134 -2.81 0.98 -16.20
C TYR A 134 -3.40 -0.35 -15.72
N VAL A 135 -3.64 -0.46 -14.42
CA VAL A 135 -4.32 -1.60 -13.79
C VAL A 135 -5.65 -1.12 -13.25
N GLY A 136 -6.74 -1.56 -13.85
CA GLY A 136 -8.08 -1.15 -13.44
C GLY A 136 -9.12 -1.43 -14.50
N SER A 137 -10.37 -1.53 -14.06
CA SER A 137 -11.51 -1.74 -14.95
C SER A 137 -12.76 -1.01 -14.42
N PRO A 138 -13.82 -0.88 -15.23
CA PRO A 138 -15.10 -0.34 -14.76
C PRO A 138 -15.72 -1.15 -13.62
N THR A 139 -15.39 -2.44 -13.52
CA THR A 139 -15.75 -3.32 -12.41
C THR A 139 -14.54 -3.57 -11.50
N PRO A 140 -14.74 -3.81 -10.19
CA PRO A 140 -13.62 -4.16 -9.33
C PRO A 140 -12.91 -5.43 -9.84
N ILE A 141 -11.59 -5.38 -9.91
CA ILE A 141 -10.72 -6.53 -10.19
C ILE A 141 -9.77 -6.75 -9.01
N GLU A 142 -9.17 -7.93 -8.92
CA GLU A 142 -8.34 -8.32 -7.77
C GLU A 142 -7.16 -9.21 -8.16
N ASN A 143 -6.21 -9.38 -7.24
CA ASN A 143 -5.09 -10.30 -7.40
C ASN A 143 -4.26 -10.04 -8.67
N VAL A 144 -3.95 -8.75 -8.92
CA VAL A 144 -3.03 -8.36 -10.01
C VAL A 144 -1.63 -8.13 -9.45
N THR A 145 -0.63 -8.78 -10.04
CA THR A 145 0.80 -8.54 -9.77
C THR A 145 1.46 -7.87 -10.97
N VAL A 146 2.09 -6.71 -10.76
CA VAL A 146 2.98 -6.08 -11.73
C VAL A 146 4.40 -6.10 -11.16
N ARG A 147 5.37 -6.63 -11.92
CA ARG A 147 6.72 -6.80 -11.41
C ARG A 147 7.85 -6.73 -12.41
N ASN A 148 9.05 -6.43 -11.89
CA ASN A 148 10.34 -6.63 -12.57
C ASN A 148 10.39 -5.91 -13.93
N LEU A 149 10.10 -4.60 -13.91
CA LEU A 149 10.06 -3.77 -15.11
C LEU A 149 10.40 -2.33 -14.79
N THR A 150 10.80 -1.58 -15.82
CA THR A 150 11.02 -0.14 -15.72
C THR A 150 9.94 0.62 -16.50
N VAL A 151 9.37 1.66 -15.92
CA VAL A 151 8.46 2.62 -16.58
C VAL A 151 9.07 4.01 -16.58
N SER A 152 9.18 4.63 -17.75
CA SER A 152 9.76 5.97 -17.89
C SER A 152 9.06 6.86 -18.89
N ASP A 153 9.18 8.17 -18.70
CA ASP A 153 8.63 9.18 -19.60
C ASP A 153 7.10 9.09 -19.77
N TRP A 154 6.36 8.76 -18.70
CA TRP A 154 4.90 8.79 -18.70
C TRP A 154 4.36 9.92 -17.81
N HIS A 155 3.13 10.37 -18.07
CA HIS A 155 2.46 11.16 -17.04
C HIS A 155 2.22 10.32 -15.77
N LYS A 156 1.82 9.05 -15.93
CA LYS A 156 1.77 8.08 -14.83
C LYS A 156 2.51 6.81 -15.24
N GLY A 157 3.58 6.44 -14.53
CA GLY A 157 4.35 5.23 -14.83
C GLY A 157 3.50 3.98 -14.66
N VAL A 158 3.11 3.68 -13.42
CA VAL A 158 2.08 2.69 -13.09
C VAL A 158 0.90 3.38 -12.42
N TRP A 159 -0.31 3.13 -12.89
CA TRP A 159 -1.53 3.61 -12.24
C TRP A 159 -2.48 2.45 -11.95
N HIS A 160 -2.59 2.15 -10.66
CA HIS A 160 -3.39 1.09 -10.07
C HIS A 160 -4.67 1.70 -9.48
N ARG A 161 -5.83 1.39 -10.07
CA ARG A 161 -7.08 2.10 -9.77
C ARG A 161 -8.28 1.17 -9.63
N GLY A 162 -8.94 1.20 -8.47
CA GLY A 162 -10.17 0.44 -8.23
C GLY A 162 -9.95 -1.06 -8.11
N VAL A 163 -8.80 -1.48 -7.56
CA VAL A 163 -8.33 -2.87 -7.54
C VAL A 163 -8.06 -3.34 -6.12
N ARG A 164 -8.21 -4.65 -5.86
CA ARG A 164 -8.00 -5.26 -4.53
C ARG A 164 -6.85 -6.26 -4.51
N ASP A 165 -6.21 -6.41 -3.35
CA ASP A 165 -5.29 -7.51 -3.02
C ASP A 165 -4.20 -7.72 -4.08
N SER A 166 -3.62 -6.61 -4.53
CA SER A 166 -2.64 -6.55 -5.61
C SER A 166 -1.22 -6.37 -5.09
N THR A 167 -0.25 -6.66 -5.95
CA THR A 167 1.17 -6.47 -5.65
C THR A 167 1.87 -5.66 -6.75
N LEU A 168 2.52 -4.57 -6.36
CA LEU A 168 3.47 -3.81 -7.18
C LEU A 168 4.87 -4.08 -6.59
N ARG A 169 5.74 -4.77 -7.34
CA ARG A 169 7.07 -5.14 -6.80
C ARG A 169 8.21 -5.11 -7.78
N ASP A 170 9.41 -4.80 -7.30
CA ASP A 170 10.63 -4.78 -8.12
C ASP A 170 10.45 -3.92 -9.38
N LEU A 171 9.74 -2.80 -9.24
CA LEU A 171 9.52 -1.82 -10.29
C LEU A 171 10.55 -0.70 -10.18
N THR A 172 11.00 -0.20 -11.33
CA THR A 172 11.69 1.09 -11.41
C THR A 172 10.76 2.07 -12.11
N ALA A 173 10.38 3.16 -11.45
CA ALA A 173 9.59 4.23 -12.02
C ALA A 173 10.44 5.51 -12.05
N ASP A 174 10.89 5.91 -13.23
CA ASP A 174 11.80 7.04 -13.42
C ASP A 174 11.27 8.06 -14.43
N ASP A 175 11.57 9.34 -14.25
CA ASP A 175 11.18 10.42 -15.19
C ASP A 175 9.66 10.46 -15.53
N ASN A 176 8.78 10.20 -14.55
CA ASN A 176 7.33 10.33 -14.72
C ASN A 176 6.77 11.54 -13.93
N ALA A 177 5.56 12.02 -14.27
CA ALA A 177 4.92 12.97 -13.35
C ALA A 177 4.46 12.27 -12.05
N ILE A 178 3.93 11.05 -12.16
CA ILE A 178 3.66 10.16 -11.03
C ILE A 178 4.35 8.83 -11.33
N GLY A 179 5.29 8.40 -10.50
CA GLY A 179 5.97 7.11 -10.66
C GLY A 179 4.99 5.94 -10.45
N LEU A 180 4.55 5.75 -9.21
CA LEU A 180 3.59 4.73 -8.82
C LEU A 180 2.32 5.37 -8.21
N GLY A 181 1.19 5.29 -8.91
CA GLY A 181 -0.09 5.80 -8.44
C GLY A 181 -1.05 4.70 -8.00
N ILE A 182 -1.57 4.78 -6.78
CA ILE A 182 -2.57 3.87 -6.19
C ILE A 182 -3.81 4.69 -5.84
N GLU A 183 -4.95 4.34 -6.42
CA GLU A 183 -6.20 5.11 -6.27
C GLU A 183 -7.44 4.23 -6.07
N ASN A 184 -8.25 4.48 -5.04
CA ASN A 184 -9.44 3.66 -4.73
C ASN A 184 -9.13 2.16 -4.62
N ALA A 185 -7.99 1.81 -4.04
CA ALA A 185 -7.54 0.43 -3.92
C ALA A 185 -7.48 -0.01 -2.46
N THR A 186 -7.66 -1.30 -2.22
CA THR A 186 -7.57 -1.90 -0.87
C THR A 186 -6.64 -3.10 -0.90
N GLY A 187 -5.83 -3.28 0.14
CA GLY A 187 -4.97 -4.47 0.27
C GLY A 187 -3.79 -4.49 -0.71
N THR A 188 -3.43 -3.34 -1.30
CA THR A 188 -2.29 -3.28 -2.24
C THR A 188 -0.96 -3.34 -1.50
N ARG A 189 -0.06 -4.19 -1.95
CA ARG A 189 1.31 -4.32 -1.45
C ARG A 189 2.28 -3.62 -2.42
N VAL A 190 2.99 -2.61 -1.95
CA VAL A 190 4.00 -1.86 -2.71
C VAL A 190 5.37 -2.15 -2.12
N ILE A 191 6.13 -3.05 -2.76
CA ILE A 191 7.30 -3.69 -2.15
C ILE A 191 8.53 -3.60 -3.06
N ASN A 192 9.71 -3.24 -2.54
CA ASN A 192 10.98 -3.30 -3.27
C ASN A 192 10.99 -2.52 -4.60
N ASN A 193 10.32 -1.38 -4.64
CA ASN A 193 10.31 -0.53 -5.83
C ASN A 193 11.31 0.63 -5.70
N ALA A 194 11.81 1.12 -6.83
CA ALA A 194 12.56 2.36 -6.92
C ALA A 194 11.72 3.41 -7.66
N ALA A 195 11.53 4.59 -7.07
CA ALA A 195 10.86 5.71 -7.71
C ALA A 195 11.74 6.97 -7.61
N SER A 196 12.32 7.39 -8.73
CA SER A 196 13.28 8.50 -8.80
C SER A 196 12.99 9.45 -9.95
N GLU A 197 13.43 10.72 -9.86
CA GLU A 197 13.28 11.71 -10.94
C GLU A 197 11.83 11.94 -11.39
N ASN A 198 10.85 11.55 -10.57
CA ASN A 198 9.45 11.82 -10.83
C ASN A 198 9.04 13.17 -10.22
N LEU A 199 7.94 13.77 -10.67
CA LEU A 199 7.34 14.88 -9.89
C LEU A 199 6.78 14.37 -8.56
N ILE A 200 6.09 13.22 -8.56
CA ILE A 200 5.69 12.50 -7.37
C ILE A 200 6.16 11.05 -7.50
N GLY A 201 6.95 10.55 -6.55
CA GLY A 201 7.47 9.18 -6.58
C GLY A 201 6.35 8.13 -6.43
N VAL A 202 5.69 8.13 -5.27
CA VAL A 202 4.54 7.27 -4.96
C VAL A 202 3.35 8.13 -4.55
N ARG A 203 2.19 7.90 -5.16
CA ARG A 203 0.94 8.60 -4.85
C ARG A 203 -0.14 7.62 -4.41
N VAL A 204 -0.68 7.78 -3.22
CA VAL A 204 -1.77 6.99 -2.64
C VAL A 204 -2.98 7.91 -2.42
N THR A 205 -4.15 7.56 -2.93
CA THR A 205 -5.34 8.41 -2.90
C THR A 205 -6.57 7.55 -2.65
N ARG A 206 -7.38 7.89 -1.62
CA ARG A 206 -8.56 7.10 -1.22
C ARG A 206 -8.30 5.59 -1.17
N SER A 207 -7.17 5.16 -0.60
CA SER A 207 -6.73 3.76 -0.65
C SER A 207 -6.20 3.28 0.70
N THR A 208 -6.26 1.98 0.94
CA THR A 208 -5.67 1.32 2.10
C THR A 208 -4.64 0.31 1.63
N LEU A 209 -3.37 0.55 1.94
CA LEU A 209 -2.28 -0.36 1.59
C LEU A 209 -2.17 -1.50 2.61
N ALA A 210 -1.80 -2.69 2.14
CA ALA A 210 -1.42 -3.83 3.01
C ALA A 210 0.07 -3.84 3.34
N ALA A 211 0.90 -3.20 2.52
CA ALA A 211 2.33 -3.03 2.78
C ALA A 211 2.91 -1.90 1.91
N LEU A 212 3.85 -1.14 2.47
CA LEU A 212 4.68 -0.17 1.77
C LEU A 212 6.11 -0.30 2.32
N SER A 213 6.87 -1.28 1.82
CA SER A 213 8.13 -1.72 2.46
C SER A 213 9.27 -1.91 1.45
N GLY A 214 10.50 -1.59 1.86
CA GLY A 214 11.69 -1.82 1.05
C GLY A 214 11.76 -0.97 -0.23
N ASN A 215 10.98 0.11 -0.31
CA ASN A 215 10.97 0.98 -1.48
C ASN A 215 12.03 2.09 -1.32
N THR A 216 12.74 2.40 -2.40
CA THR A 216 13.65 3.54 -2.50
C THR A 216 12.95 4.67 -3.25
N VAL A 217 12.71 5.79 -2.57
CA VAL A 217 11.97 6.94 -3.14
C VAL A 217 12.78 8.22 -2.96
N GLU A 218 13.70 8.46 -3.89
CA GLU A 218 14.73 9.49 -3.83
C GLU A 218 14.75 10.35 -5.10
N ASP A 219 15.39 11.52 -5.06
CA ASP A 219 15.59 12.38 -6.24
C ASP A 219 14.32 12.74 -7.05
N ASN A 220 13.15 12.77 -6.40
CA ASN A 220 11.92 13.23 -7.02
C ASN A 220 11.82 14.76 -6.95
N TYR A 221 11.39 15.42 -8.02
CA TYR A 221 11.36 16.87 -8.15
C TYR A 221 10.33 17.57 -7.25
N GLY A 222 9.26 16.85 -6.86
CA GLY A 222 8.22 17.35 -5.96
C GLY A 222 8.23 16.59 -4.65
N THR A 223 7.34 15.60 -4.53
CA THR A 223 7.16 14.83 -3.29
C THR A 223 7.59 13.38 -3.50
N GLY A 224 8.31 12.80 -2.55
CA GLY A 224 8.63 11.38 -2.59
C GLY A 224 7.36 10.54 -2.50
N ILE A 225 6.66 10.60 -1.37
CA ILE A 225 5.41 9.88 -1.14
C ILE A 225 4.30 10.88 -0.82
N TYR A 226 3.22 10.86 -1.60
CA TYR A 226 1.99 11.61 -1.31
C TYR A 226 0.88 10.61 -0.98
N ALA A 227 0.36 10.63 0.24
CA ALA A 227 -0.82 9.88 0.62
C ALA A 227 -1.96 10.84 1.02
N GLU A 228 -3.19 10.61 0.55
CA GLU A 228 -4.36 11.21 1.20
C GLU A 228 -4.56 10.48 2.53
N LEU A 229 -4.09 11.12 3.58
CA LEU A 229 -4.01 10.52 4.90
C LEU A 229 -5.38 10.55 5.56
N THR A 230 -5.66 9.57 6.42
CA THR A 230 -6.64 9.75 7.48
C THR A 230 -6.09 10.83 8.41
N ALA A 231 -6.37 12.10 8.07
CA ALA A 231 -6.09 13.22 8.94
C ALA A 231 -7.01 13.13 10.15
N VAL A 232 -6.44 13.11 11.34
CA VAL A 232 -7.19 13.37 12.58
C VAL A 232 -7.19 14.88 12.76
N ASP A 233 -8.38 15.50 12.74
CA ASP A 233 -8.53 16.90 13.10
C ASP A 233 -8.45 17.03 14.63
N LEU A 234 -7.38 17.65 15.10
CA LEU A 234 -7.16 17.99 16.50
C LEU A 234 -7.23 19.50 16.66
N LEU A 235 -8.39 19.97 17.10
CA LEU A 235 -8.63 21.39 17.42
C LEU A 235 -8.36 22.35 16.25
N GLY A 236 -8.63 21.92 15.01
CA GLY A 236 -8.41 22.71 13.79
C GLY A 236 -7.04 22.55 13.16
N GLN A 237 -6.20 21.62 13.66
CA GLN A 237 -4.95 21.22 13.05
C GLN A 237 -5.08 19.80 12.49
N GLN A 238 -4.67 19.59 11.24
CA GLN A 238 -4.66 18.27 10.62
C GLN A 238 -3.39 17.54 11.04
N VAL A 239 -3.56 16.39 11.70
CA VAL A 239 -2.44 15.49 12.00
C VAL A 239 -2.56 14.24 11.16
N THR A 240 -1.46 13.96 10.49
CA THR A 240 -1.26 12.87 9.56
C THR A 240 -0.66 11.68 10.30
N VAL A 241 -1.08 10.45 9.98
CA VAL A 241 -0.38 9.24 10.44
C VAL A 241 0.10 8.45 9.23
N GLY A 242 1.42 8.34 9.08
CA GLY A 242 2.12 7.37 8.26
C GLY A 242 2.38 7.72 6.79
N PRO A 243 3.13 6.84 6.09
CA PRO A 243 3.88 5.70 6.63
C PRO A 243 5.08 6.17 7.48
N PRO A 244 5.31 5.60 8.69
CA PRO A 244 6.44 6.00 9.49
C PRO A 244 7.78 5.74 8.78
N LEU A 245 8.77 6.61 8.98
CA LEU A 245 10.11 6.46 8.42
C LEU A 245 11.16 6.41 9.54
N ASP A 246 12.10 5.48 9.41
CA ASP A 246 13.38 5.48 10.11
C ASP A 246 14.36 6.33 9.27
N THR A 247 14.55 7.58 9.67
CA THR A 247 15.31 8.55 8.86
C THR A 247 16.82 8.51 9.11
N ASP A 248 17.27 8.01 10.26
CA ASP A 248 18.68 7.95 10.63
C ASP A 248 19.27 6.52 10.67
N GLY A 249 18.42 5.51 10.49
CA GLY A 249 18.77 4.10 10.30
C GLY A 249 19.09 3.37 11.61
N ASP A 250 18.63 3.87 12.75
CA ASP A 250 18.90 3.27 14.05
C ASP A 250 17.87 2.21 14.49
N GLY A 251 16.78 2.07 13.72
CA GLY A 251 15.69 1.13 13.95
C GLY A 251 14.45 1.73 14.59
N GLY A 252 14.54 2.97 15.09
CA GLY A 252 13.39 3.77 15.53
C GLY A 252 12.67 4.42 14.36
N TYR A 253 11.35 4.60 14.48
CA TYR A 253 10.51 5.21 13.45
C TYR A 253 9.90 6.52 13.97
N GLU A 254 10.75 7.49 14.28
CA GLU A 254 10.39 8.78 14.89
C GLU A 254 9.60 9.68 13.94
N ASP A 255 9.80 9.57 12.63
CA ASP A 255 9.00 10.26 11.62
C ASP A 255 7.70 9.48 11.40
N VAL A 256 6.79 9.57 12.35
CA VAL A 256 5.50 8.85 12.33
C VAL A 256 4.58 9.37 11.22
N THR A 257 4.78 10.62 10.77
CA THR A 257 3.98 11.23 9.70
C THR A 257 4.47 10.91 8.30
N GLY A 258 5.72 10.46 8.16
CA GLY A 258 6.37 10.13 6.89
C GLY A 258 6.81 11.34 6.07
N ASP A 259 7.02 12.49 6.70
CA ASP A 259 7.35 13.76 6.03
C ASP A 259 8.86 14.09 6.01
N ARG A 260 9.69 13.22 6.60
CA ARG A 260 11.14 13.32 6.80
C ARG A 260 11.58 14.39 7.78
N GLU A 261 10.67 14.91 8.60
CA GLU A 261 10.98 15.72 9.76
C GLU A 261 10.64 14.91 11.02
N VAL A 262 11.36 15.16 12.11
CA VAL A 262 11.01 14.63 13.43
C VAL A 262 10.60 15.82 14.29
N GLY A 263 9.35 15.81 14.75
CA GLY A 263 8.90 16.87 15.64
C GLY A 263 7.47 16.73 16.15
N PHE A 264 6.86 17.89 16.38
CA PHE A 264 5.60 18.00 17.11
C PHE A 264 4.43 17.25 16.45
N TYR A 265 4.40 17.19 15.12
CA TYR A 265 3.34 16.47 14.42
C TYR A 265 3.49 14.95 14.54
N ASP A 266 4.72 14.44 14.61
CA ASP A 266 5.01 13.02 14.85
C ASP A 266 4.63 12.62 16.28
N ALA A 267 4.92 13.46 17.27
CA ALA A 267 4.47 13.23 18.65
C ALA A 267 2.94 13.07 18.72
N ILE A 268 2.19 13.93 18.01
CA ILE A 268 0.72 13.83 17.99
C ILE A 268 0.25 12.61 17.20
N ALA A 269 0.92 12.29 16.09
CA ALA A 269 0.61 11.10 15.30
C ALA A 269 0.84 9.82 16.12
N LEU A 270 1.97 9.73 16.83
CA LEU A 270 2.31 8.62 17.72
C LEU A 270 1.32 8.50 18.87
N PHE A 271 0.91 9.62 19.46
CA PHE A 271 -0.15 9.64 20.47
C PHE A 271 -1.45 9.00 19.96
N GLY A 272 -1.82 9.30 18.71
CA GLY A 272 -2.97 8.69 18.04
C GLY A 272 -2.80 7.18 17.83
N VAL A 273 -1.61 6.75 17.43
CA VAL A 273 -1.24 5.33 17.24
C VAL A 273 -1.33 4.56 18.56
N VAL A 274 -0.68 5.06 19.62
CA VAL A 274 -0.70 4.48 20.97
C VAL A 274 -2.13 4.40 21.51
N SER A 275 -2.91 5.47 21.36
CA SER A 275 -4.32 5.49 21.77
C SER A 275 -5.15 4.42 21.04
N ALA A 276 -4.92 4.23 19.75
CA ALA A 276 -5.63 3.22 18.97
C ALA A 276 -5.24 1.80 19.40
N ASP A 277 -3.95 1.53 19.67
CA ASP A 277 -3.47 0.22 20.14
C ASP A 277 -4.05 -0.11 21.53
N LEU A 278 -3.96 0.83 22.48
CA LEU A 278 -4.48 0.66 23.85
C LEU A 278 -6.00 0.45 23.89
N THR A 279 -6.75 1.04 22.95
CA THR A 279 -8.21 0.87 22.86
C THR A 279 -8.63 -0.34 22.04
N GLY A 280 -7.68 -1.06 21.44
CA GLY A 280 -7.93 -2.22 20.57
C GLY A 280 -8.63 -1.85 19.26
N VAL A 281 -8.58 -0.58 18.86
CA VAL A 281 -9.08 -0.08 17.58
C VAL A 281 -7.98 -0.12 16.51
N GLY A 282 -6.71 -0.06 16.95
CA GLY A 282 -5.53 -0.27 16.12
C GLY A 282 -5.23 -1.75 15.92
N ASP A 283 -4.73 -2.10 14.73
CA ASP A 283 -4.24 -3.44 14.39
C ASP A 283 -2.73 -3.36 14.14
N LEU A 284 -1.96 -3.21 15.22
CA LEU A 284 -0.50 -3.23 15.18
C LEU A 284 0.02 -4.65 15.39
N HIS A 285 0.89 -5.10 14.50
CA HIS A 285 1.69 -6.31 14.69
C HIS A 285 2.84 -6.06 15.69
N ALA A 286 3.46 -7.13 16.19
CA ALA A 286 4.50 -7.03 17.22
C ALA A 286 5.75 -6.29 16.74
N ASP A 287 6.14 -6.50 15.49
CA ASP A 287 7.21 -5.78 14.80
C ASP A 287 6.91 -4.28 14.69
N GLN A 288 5.65 -3.92 14.41
CA GLN A 288 5.26 -2.51 14.34
C GLN A 288 5.27 -1.81 15.70
N ARG A 289 5.02 -2.54 16.79
CA ARG A 289 5.18 -1.99 18.15
C ARG A 289 6.66 -1.78 18.48
N GLU A 290 7.50 -2.77 18.19
CA GLU A 290 8.95 -2.68 18.39
C GLU A 290 9.59 -1.54 17.58
N MET A 291 9.09 -1.25 16.38
CA MET A 291 9.53 -0.11 15.57
C MET A 291 9.15 1.26 16.15
N LEU A 292 8.14 1.31 17.00
CA LEU A 292 7.62 2.54 17.60
C LEU A 292 7.93 2.64 19.10
N ASP A 293 8.68 1.67 19.64
CA ASP A 293 9.27 1.67 20.98
C ASP A 293 10.52 2.54 20.96
N LEU A 294 10.32 3.84 21.17
CA LEU A 294 11.35 4.88 21.03
C LEU A 294 12.17 5.04 22.32
N ASP A 295 11.65 4.61 23.47
CA ASP A 295 12.39 4.67 24.74
C ASP A 295 13.11 3.34 25.08
N GLY A 296 12.83 2.28 24.33
CA GLY A 296 13.53 1.00 24.34
C GLY A 296 13.14 0.10 25.52
N ASP A 297 11.95 0.29 26.09
CA ASP A 297 11.47 -0.46 27.24
C ASP A 297 10.70 -1.75 26.90
N SER A 298 10.59 -2.04 25.60
CA SER A 298 9.93 -3.22 25.02
C SER A 298 8.41 -3.21 25.09
N ASP A 299 7.79 -2.04 25.29
CA ASP A 299 6.38 -1.85 24.99
C ASP A 299 6.12 -0.59 24.14
N LEU A 300 4.86 -0.41 23.72
CA LEU A 300 4.43 0.77 22.97
C LEU A 300 3.41 1.51 23.83
N ASP A 301 3.82 2.61 24.42
CA ASP A 301 3.01 3.38 25.35
C ASP A 301 3.21 4.90 25.20
N TYR A 302 2.79 5.66 26.21
CA TYR A 302 2.91 7.12 26.14
C TYR A 302 4.34 7.63 26.43
N GLY A 303 5.21 6.79 26.97
CA GLY A 303 6.66 6.96 27.10
C GLY A 303 7.31 7.29 25.76
N ASP A 304 6.98 6.52 24.72
CA ASP A 304 7.46 6.71 23.36
C ASP A 304 7.08 8.08 22.79
N VAL A 305 5.86 8.53 23.07
CA VAL A 305 5.38 9.87 22.65
C VAL A 305 6.24 10.99 23.24
N TRP A 306 6.72 10.82 24.48
CA TRP A 306 7.55 11.83 25.14
C TRP A 306 8.97 11.92 24.57
N MET A 307 9.45 10.91 23.85
CA MET A 307 10.74 10.98 23.17
C MET A 307 10.73 11.96 21.98
N LEU A 308 9.55 12.31 21.48
CA LEU A 308 9.34 13.22 20.35
C LEU A 308 9.04 14.69 20.75
N LEU A 309 9.02 15.02 22.05
CA LEU A 309 8.64 16.34 22.59
C LEU A 309 9.79 17.06 23.32
#